data_AF-A0A3D5SE90-F1
#
_entry.id   AF-A0A3D5SE90-F1
#
_cell.length_a   1.000
_cell.length_b   1.000
_cell.length_c   1.000
_cell.angle_alpha   90.00
_cell.angle_beta   90.00
_cell.angle_gamma   90.00
#
_symmetry.space_group_name_H-M   'P 1'
#
loop_
_entity.id
_entity.type
_entity.pdbx_description
1 polymer ?
#
loop_
_entity_poly.entity_id
_entity_poly.type
_entity_poly.pdbx_seq_one_letter_code
_entity_poly.pdbx_strand_id
1 'polypeptide(L)'
;MALFTLTNLTYQLSSENRNLRLDNLQNAVASQLATVTIRQLLENQEKEILVLDALKDGGKEQLSKEEIQNGRSDLSSLQAEIRRLKPYVYAETVDSYNTLLAGYDALHDGWYRFYVGYNNNQTPSTIKIERAFANTMQLLSDFESLEILAAEQQTLDLQKTVRFTDRITLTIYLFTIALTVSLGYLLIRYTNRSLNELNLGTVRIGGGDLKYHIPVNNDDEIGDLTIAFNEMSDKLSNAMAQVQQSKEKADQANRSKTNFLANMSHELRTP
;
A
#
# COMPACT_ATOMS: atom_id res chain seq x y z
N MET A 1 10.21 -6.52 13.28
CA MET A 1 10.86 -6.51 11.95
C MET A 1 9.94 -7.06 10.86
N ALA A 2 9.55 -8.35 10.86
CA ALA A 2 8.79 -8.96 9.75
C ALA A 2 7.43 -8.32 9.41
N LEU A 3 6.65 -7.90 10.43
CA LEU A 3 5.36 -7.22 10.19
C LEU A 3 5.55 -5.81 9.60
N PHE A 4 6.58 -5.09 10.02
CA PHE A 4 6.90 -3.76 9.49
C PHE A 4 7.34 -3.85 8.02
N THR A 5 8.17 -4.83 7.67
CA THR A 5 8.57 -5.07 6.28
C THR A 5 7.38 -5.47 5.40
N LEU A 6 6.44 -6.26 5.93
CA LEU A 6 5.23 -6.66 5.22
C LEU A 6 4.30 -5.47 4.95
N THR A 7 4.09 -4.60 5.94
CA THR A 7 3.28 -3.37 5.79
C THR A 7 3.92 -2.38 4.80
N ASN A 8 5.25 -2.28 4.80
CA ASN A 8 5.96 -1.41 3.87
C ASN A 8 5.83 -1.94 2.43
N LEU A 9 5.94 -3.27 2.25
CA LEU A 9 5.73 -3.91 0.96
C LEU A 9 4.31 -3.70 0.42
N THR A 10 3.27 -3.83 1.26
CA THR A 10 1.89 -3.58 0.83
C THR A 10 1.65 -2.12 0.48
N TYR A 11 2.29 -1.20 1.19
CA TYR A 11 2.24 0.23 0.86
C TYR A 11 2.89 0.53 -0.49
N GLN A 12 4.08 -0.03 -0.76
CA GLN A 12 4.78 0.14 -2.03
C GLN A 12 3.93 -0.38 -3.20
N LEU A 13 3.38 -1.59 -3.08
CA LEU A 13 2.47 -2.16 -4.08
C LEU A 13 1.21 -1.31 -4.29
N SER A 14 0.64 -0.75 -3.21
CA SER A 14 -0.51 0.17 -3.32
C SER A 14 -0.13 1.45 -4.07
N SER A 15 1.05 1.99 -3.82
CA SER A 15 1.55 3.19 -4.50
C SER A 15 1.83 2.97 -5.99
N GLU A 16 2.42 1.82 -6.36
CA GLU A 16 2.65 1.45 -7.76
C GLU A 16 1.31 1.31 -8.51
N ASN A 17 0.33 0.63 -7.91
CA ASN A 17 -1.00 0.50 -8.50
C ASN A 17 -1.70 1.85 -8.69
N ARG A 18 -1.49 2.83 -7.80
CA ARG A 18 -2.04 4.17 -7.95
C ARG A 18 -1.37 4.93 -9.10
N ASN A 19 -0.06 4.80 -9.26
CA ASN A 19 0.66 5.45 -10.36
C ASN A 19 0.24 4.86 -11.71
N LEU A 20 0.16 3.52 -11.82
CA LEU A 20 -0.34 2.86 -13.03
C LEU A 20 -1.75 3.33 -13.44
N ARG A 21 -2.63 3.55 -12.47
CA ARG A 21 -3.97 4.12 -12.75
C ARG A 21 -3.90 5.54 -13.31
N LEU A 22 -3.00 6.37 -12.78
CA LEU A 22 -2.84 7.75 -13.26
C LEU A 22 -2.32 7.75 -14.70
N ASP A 23 -1.33 6.91 -15.00
CA ASP A 23 -0.76 6.80 -16.35
C ASP A 23 -1.83 6.32 -17.36
N ASN A 24 -2.60 5.29 -17.01
CA ASN A 24 -3.68 4.80 -17.87
C ASN A 24 -4.78 5.86 -18.10
N LEU A 25 -5.17 6.60 -17.04
CA LEU A 25 -6.12 7.71 -17.19
C LEU A 25 -5.58 8.83 -18.07
N GLN A 26 -4.30 9.18 -17.91
CA GLN A 26 -3.65 10.19 -18.76
C GLN A 26 -3.62 9.76 -20.22
N ASN A 27 -3.28 8.49 -20.49
CA ASN A 27 -3.27 7.94 -21.85
C ASN A 27 -4.69 7.91 -22.46
N ALA A 28 -5.70 7.47 -21.69
CA ALA A 28 -7.09 7.48 -22.14
C ALA A 28 -7.56 8.90 -22.51
N VAL A 29 -7.27 9.89 -21.65
CA VAL A 29 -7.64 11.30 -21.89
C VAL A 29 -6.89 11.86 -23.10
N ALA A 30 -5.60 11.56 -23.25
CA ALA A 30 -4.81 11.99 -24.40
C ALA A 30 -5.33 11.40 -25.71
N SER A 31 -5.64 10.09 -25.73
CA SER A 31 -6.23 9.39 -26.89
C SER A 31 -7.60 9.98 -27.26
N GLN A 32 -8.45 10.27 -26.26
CA GLN A 32 -9.76 10.89 -26.48
C GLN A 32 -9.65 12.31 -27.05
N LEU A 33 -8.80 13.15 -26.46
CA LEU A 33 -8.58 14.53 -26.94
C LEU A 33 -8.10 14.52 -28.40
N ALA A 34 -7.11 13.68 -28.71
CA ALA A 34 -6.56 13.55 -30.05
C ALA A 34 -7.60 13.04 -31.06
N THR A 35 -8.43 12.06 -30.68
CA THR A 35 -9.52 11.54 -31.53
C THR A 35 -10.53 12.64 -31.87
N VAL A 36 -10.92 13.48 -30.90
CA VAL A 36 -11.80 14.64 -31.12
C VAL A 36 -11.15 15.64 -32.08
N THR A 37 -9.86 15.94 -31.89
CA THR A 37 -9.11 16.84 -32.79
C THR A 37 -9.05 16.28 -34.21
N ILE A 38 -8.74 14.99 -34.38
CA ILE A 38 -8.68 14.33 -35.69
C ILE A 38 -10.04 14.38 -36.37
N ARG A 39 -11.13 14.10 -35.64
CA ARG A 39 -12.50 14.17 -36.15
C ARG A 39 -12.80 15.57 -36.71
N GLN A 40 -12.49 16.61 -35.95
CA GLN A 40 -12.69 18.00 -36.38
C GLN A 40 -11.87 18.34 -37.63
N LEU A 41 -10.59 17.91 -37.68
CA LEU A 41 -9.71 18.16 -38.83
C LEU A 41 -10.22 17.45 -40.09
N LEU A 42 -10.66 16.19 -39.96
CA LEU A 42 -11.27 15.44 -41.06
C LEU A 42 -12.52 16.13 -41.59
N GLU A 43 -13.42 16.55 -40.70
CA GLU A 43 -14.65 17.27 -41.10
C GLU A 43 -14.36 18.62 -41.76
N ASN A 44 -13.37 19.35 -41.27
CA ASN A 44 -12.97 20.63 -41.86
C ASN A 44 -12.39 20.42 -43.27
N GLN A 45 -11.51 19.42 -43.42
CA GLN A 45 -10.91 19.07 -44.70
C GLN A 45 -11.97 18.63 -45.72
N GLU A 46 -12.94 17.81 -45.31
CA GLU A 46 -14.02 17.38 -46.20
C GLU A 46 -14.90 18.56 -46.63
N LYS A 47 -15.24 19.47 -45.70
CA LYS A 47 -15.99 20.68 -46.03
C LYS A 47 -15.25 21.55 -47.05
N GLU A 48 -13.93 21.70 -46.91
CA GLU A 48 -13.13 22.45 -47.88
C GLU A 48 -13.19 21.82 -49.28
N ILE A 49 -13.03 20.49 -49.37
CA ILE A 49 -13.10 19.76 -50.63
C ILE A 49 -14.48 19.94 -51.30
N LEU A 50 -15.57 19.84 -50.53
CA LEU A 50 -16.93 20.03 -51.03
C LEU A 50 -17.19 21.47 -51.51
N VAL A 51 -16.67 22.47 -50.79
CA VAL A 51 -16.77 23.88 -51.20
C VAL A 51 -15.99 24.12 -52.49
N LEU A 52 -14.78 23.59 -52.59
CA LEU A 52 -13.95 23.70 -53.79
C LEU A 52 -14.61 23.00 -54.99
N ASP A 53 -15.22 21.83 -54.79
CA ASP A 53 -15.95 21.11 -55.85
C ASP A 53 -17.15 21.93 -56.34
N ALA A 54 -17.93 22.52 -55.42
CA ALA A 54 -19.06 23.38 -55.77
C ALA A 54 -18.64 24.66 -56.52
N LEU A 55 -17.52 25.28 -56.14
CA LEU A 55 -16.98 26.46 -56.82
C LEU A 55 -16.44 26.13 -58.22
N LYS A 56 -15.87 24.92 -58.38
CA LYS A 56 -15.41 24.40 -59.67
C LYS A 56 -16.55 24.26 -60.69
N ASP A 57 -17.70 23.75 -60.27
CA ASP A 57 -18.91 23.64 -61.12
C ASP A 57 -19.44 25.03 -61.57
N GLY A 58 -19.16 26.09 -60.81
CA GLY A 58 -19.44 27.49 -61.16
C GLY A 58 -18.54 28.08 -62.25
N GLY A 59 -17.48 27.37 -62.65
CA GLY A 59 -16.74 27.59 -63.90
C GLY A 59 -15.71 28.74 -63.93
N LYS A 60 -15.25 29.27 -62.79
CA LYS A 60 -14.33 30.45 -62.80
C LYS A 60 -13.15 30.47 -61.83
N GLU A 61 -13.03 29.55 -60.88
CA GLU A 61 -11.94 29.58 -59.90
C GLU A 61 -10.89 28.49 -60.13
N GLN A 62 -9.64 28.92 -60.27
CA GLN A 62 -8.46 28.07 -60.26
C GLN A 62 -7.71 28.27 -58.94
N LEU A 63 -7.21 27.18 -58.36
CA LEU A 63 -6.35 27.26 -57.19
C LEU A 63 -4.96 27.73 -57.60
N SER A 64 -4.41 28.67 -56.86
CA SER A 64 -3.01 29.04 -56.94
C SER A 64 -2.11 27.86 -56.55
N LYS A 65 -0.85 27.93 -56.95
CA LYS A 65 0.16 26.92 -56.53
C LYS A 65 0.34 26.88 -55.02
N GLU A 66 0.14 28.02 -54.34
CA GLU A 66 0.25 28.13 -52.90
C GLU A 66 -0.92 27.43 -52.21
N GLU A 67 -2.16 27.64 -52.66
CA GLU A 67 -3.35 26.95 -52.13
C GLU A 67 -3.26 25.43 -52.30
N ILE A 68 -2.81 24.94 -53.47
CA ILE A 68 -2.58 23.50 -53.68
C ILE A 68 -1.50 22.96 -52.73
N GLN A 69 -0.45 23.73 -52.48
CA GLN A 69 0.62 23.32 -51.59
C GLN A 69 0.18 23.33 -50.12
N ASN A 70 -0.63 24.31 -49.72
CA ASN A 70 -1.20 24.41 -48.37
C ASN A 70 -2.14 23.23 -48.10
N GLY A 71 -3.09 22.95 -48.99
CA GLY A 71 -3.99 21.81 -48.84
C GLY A 71 -3.22 20.49 -48.71
N ARG A 72 -2.17 20.28 -49.51
CA ARG A 72 -1.30 19.10 -49.37
C ARG A 72 -0.55 19.05 -48.05
N SER A 73 -0.13 20.19 -47.51
CA SER A 73 0.51 20.29 -46.21
C SER A 73 -0.46 19.94 -45.09
N ASP A 74 -1.72 20.39 -45.19
CA ASP A 74 -2.78 20.11 -44.22
C ASP A 74 -3.11 18.62 -44.18
N LEU A 75 -3.19 17.96 -45.34
CA LEU A 75 -3.32 16.50 -45.45
C LEU A 75 -2.17 15.77 -44.74
N SER A 76 -0.92 16.21 -44.94
CA SER A 76 0.23 15.59 -44.27
C SER A 76 0.22 15.81 -42.75
N SER A 77 -0.30 16.96 -42.30
CA SER A 77 -0.42 17.31 -40.89
C SER A 77 -1.49 16.44 -40.20
N LEU A 78 -2.60 16.17 -40.87
CA LEU A 78 -3.65 15.29 -40.37
C LEU A 78 -3.14 13.84 -40.26
N GLN A 79 -2.38 13.36 -41.23
CA GLN A 79 -1.70 12.04 -41.12
C GLN A 79 -0.76 11.98 -39.91
N ALA A 80 -0.01 13.05 -39.66
CA ALA A 80 0.88 13.14 -38.51
C ALA A 80 0.10 13.11 -37.19
N GLU A 81 -1.07 13.75 -37.14
CA GLU A 81 -1.93 13.76 -35.95
C GLU A 81 -2.51 12.37 -35.65
N ILE A 82 -2.96 11.63 -36.66
CA ILE A 82 -3.37 10.21 -36.50
C ILE A 82 -2.18 9.36 -36.02
N ARG A 83 -0.98 9.61 -36.53
CA ARG A 83 0.23 8.90 -36.08
C ARG A 83 0.63 9.21 -34.64
N ARG A 84 0.31 10.41 -34.13
CA ARG A 84 0.57 10.82 -32.73
C ARG A 84 -0.27 10.07 -31.72
N LEU A 85 -1.35 9.40 -32.12
CA LEU A 85 -2.12 8.53 -31.23
C LEU A 85 -1.31 7.31 -30.75
N LYS A 86 -0.39 6.80 -31.58
CA LYS A 86 0.30 5.52 -31.37
C LYS A 86 0.84 5.25 -29.95
N PRO A 87 1.48 6.21 -29.25
CA PRO A 87 1.98 5.98 -27.89
C PRO A 87 0.89 5.76 -26.84
N TYR A 88 -0.34 6.21 -27.11
CA TYR A 88 -1.47 6.14 -26.19
C TYR A 88 -2.41 4.97 -26.48
N VAL A 89 -2.21 4.27 -27.61
CA VAL A 89 -3.03 3.14 -28.05
C VAL A 89 -2.82 1.94 -27.14
N TYR A 90 -3.91 1.36 -26.64
CA TYR A 90 -3.88 0.13 -25.86
C TYR A 90 -3.49 -1.07 -26.72
N ALA A 91 -2.88 -2.10 -26.10
CA ALA A 91 -2.42 -3.28 -26.83
C ALA A 91 -3.56 -4.00 -27.56
N GLU A 92 -4.76 -3.97 -26.98
CA GLU A 92 -5.99 -4.60 -27.46
C GLU A 92 -6.59 -3.88 -28.67
N THR A 93 -6.22 -2.62 -28.92
CA THR A 93 -6.83 -1.76 -29.95
C THR A 93 -5.88 -1.41 -31.09
N VAL A 94 -4.65 -1.93 -31.06
CA VAL A 94 -3.62 -1.72 -32.10
C VAL A 94 -4.12 -2.08 -33.50
N ASP A 95 -4.90 -3.16 -33.65
CA ASP A 95 -5.42 -3.58 -34.95
C ASP A 95 -6.48 -2.61 -35.50
N SER A 96 -7.34 -2.09 -34.62
CA SER A 96 -8.33 -1.06 -34.98
C SER A 96 -7.63 0.24 -35.37
N TYR A 97 -6.58 0.62 -34.64
CA TYR A 97 -5.75 1.77 -34.96
C TYR A 97 -5.07 1.64 -36.33
N ASN A 98 -4.48 0.48 -36.63
CA ASN A 98 -3.85 0.22 -37.92
C ASN A 98 -4.87 0.25 -39.07
N THR A 99 -6.08 -0.25 -38.82
CA THR A 99 -7.19 -0.23 -39.80
C THR A 99 -7.64 1.21 -40.07
N LEU A 100 -7.77 2.05 -39.03
CA LEU A 100 -8.03 3.48 -39.17
C LEU A 100 -6.96 4.17 -40.02
N LEU A 101 -5.68 3.87 -39.76
CA LEU A 101 -4.54 4.45 -40.48
C LEU A 101 -4.59 4.10 -41.98
N ALA A 102 -4.86 2.83 -42.30
CA ALA A 102 -5.02 2.39 -43.68
C ALA A 102 -6.26 2.99 -44.36
N GLY A 103 -7.36 3.15 -43.62
CA GLY A 103 -8.57 3.83 -44.10
C GLY A 103 -8.29 5.30 -44.44
N TYR A 104 -7.57 5.99 -43.57
CA TYR A 104 -7.13 7.36 -43.79
C TYR A 104 -6.18 7.47 -44.99
N ASP A 105 -5.23 6.55 -45.17
CA ASP A 105 -4.31 6.58 -46.32
C ASP A 105 -5.07 6.52 -47.67
N ALA A 106 -6.17 5.75 -47.73
CA ALA A 106 -7.03 5.70 -48.91
C ALA A 106 -7.81 7.01 -49.14
N LEU A 107 -8.32 7.63 -48.06
CA LEU A 107 -8.98 8.94 -48.12
C LEU A 107 -8.00 10.05 -48.53
N HIS A 108 -6.82 10.05 -47.94
CA HIS A 108 -5.73 10.97 -48.23
C HIS A 108 -5.35 10.92 -49.72
N ASP A 109 -5.23 9.75 -50.34
CA ASP A 109 -4.98 9.65 -51.78
C ASP A 109 -6.07 10.34 -52.61
N GLY A 110 -7.34 10.16 -52.22
CA GLY A 110 -8.48 10.83 -52.84
C GLY A 110 -8.37 12.36 -52.79
N TRP A 111 -8.17 12.91 -51.60
CA TRP A 111 -8.00 14.35 -51.40
C TRP A 111 -6.74 14.90 -52.07
N TYR A 112 -5.62 14.17 -52.02
CA TYR A 112 -4.39 14.56 -52.68
C TYR A 112 -4.58 14.68 -54.19
N ARG A 113 -5.20 13.66 -54.82
CA ARG A 113 -5.50 13.67 -56.25
C ARG A 113 -6.52 14.74 -56.62
N PHE A 114 -7.43 15.11 -55.71
CA PHE A 114 -8.32 16.24 -55.89
C PHE A 114 -7.54 17.56 -56.02
N TYR A 115 -6.68 17.91 -55.07
CA TYR A 115 -5.89 19.15 -55.13
C TYR A 115 -4.99 19.23 -56.36
N VAL A 116 -4.27 18.13 -56.67
CA VAL A 116 -3.36 18.10 -57.84
C VAL A 116 -4.14 18.14 -59.17
N GLY A 117 -5.30 17.49 -59.20
CA GLY A 117 -6.18 17.40 -60.37
C GLY A 117 -7.18 18.56 -60.51
N TYR A 118 -7.16 19.54 -59.62
CA TYR A 118 -8.18 20.58 -59.54
C TYR A 118 -8.22 21.45 -60.81
N ASN A 119 -7.10 22.09 -61.14
CA ASN A 119 -6.99 23.04 -62.25
C ASN A 119 -7.00 22.40 -63.66
N ASN A 120 -6.72 21.10 -63.76
CA ASN A 120 -6.63 20.39 -65.05
C ASN A 120 -7.87 19.52 -65.34
N ASN A 121 -8.94 19.67 -64.54
CA ASN A 121 -10.17 18.87 -64.62
C ASN A 121 -9.94 17.35 -64.50
N GLN A 122 -8.89 16.92 -63.78
CA GLN A 122 -8.61 15.52 -63.50
C GLN A 122 -8.89 15.15 -62.03
N THR A 123 -9.87 15.80 -61.40
CA THR A 123 -10.31 15.44 -60.05
C THR A 123 -10.95 14.05 -60.06
N PRO A 124 -10.71 13.23 -59.02
CA PRO A 124 -11.47 12.01 -58.83
C PRO A 124 -12.94 12.32 -58.54
N SER A 125 -13.81 11.31 -58.64
CA SER A 125 -15.23 11.45 -58.31
C SER A 125 -15.41 11.77 -56.82
N THR A 126 -16.12 12.86 -56.51
CA THR A 126 -16.46 13.31 -55.15
C THR A 126 -17.19 12.22 -54.36
N ILE A 127 -18.09 11.46 -55.01
CA ILE A 127 -18.78 10.30 -54.42
C ILE A 127 -17.79 9.25 -53.86
N LYS A 128 -16.64 9.03 -54.52
CA LYS A 128 -15.62 8.09 -54.02
C LYS A 128 -14.89 8.66 -52.81
N ILE A 129 -14.62 9.96 -52.80
CA ILE A 129 -14.02 10.67 -51.66
C ILE A 129 -14.98 10.63 -50.46
N GLU A 130 -16.24 11.04 -50.65
CA GLU A 130 -17.28 11.02 -49.61
C GLU A 130 -17.44 9.63 -48.98
N ARG A 131 -17.38 8.56 -49.79
CA ARG A 131 -17.42 7.19 -49.29
C ARG A 131 -16.18 6.83 -48.46
N ALA A 132 -14.98 7.23 -48.92
CA ALA A 132 -13.74 7.01 -48.18
C ALA A 132 -13.73 7.82 -46.87
N PHE A 133 -14.28 9.04 -46.89
CA PHE A 133 -14.47 9.89 -45.72
C PHE A 133 -15.41 9.24 -44.72
N ALA A 134 -16.61 8.83 -45.15
CA ALA A 134 -17.57 8.12 -44.30
C ALA A 134 -16.97 6.85 -43.69
N ASN A 135 -16.22 6.06 -44.48
CA ASN A 135 -15.53 4.88 -43.98
C ASN A 135 -14.46 5.23 -42.94
N THR A 136 -13.66 6.28 -43.16
CA THR A 136 -12.63 6.73 -42.20
C THR A 136 -13.26 7.24 -40.90
N MET A 137 -14.36 7.98 -40.99
CA MET A 137 -15.12 8.45 -39.83
C MET A 137 -15.73 7.29 -39.03
N GLN A 138 -16.20 6.25 -39.71
CA GLN A 138 -16.66 5.02 -39.06
C GLN A 138 -15.50 4.32 -38.35
N LEU A 139 -14.37 4.11 -39.02
CA LEU A 139 -13.18 3.50 -38.43
C LEU A 139 -12.65 4.28 -37.22
N LEU A 140 -12.72 5.61 -37.26
CA LEU A 140 -12.34 6.47 -36.14
C LEU A 140 -13.30 6.26 -34.96
N SER A 141 -14.61 6.17 -35.22
CA SER A 141 -15.62 5.90 -34.20
C SER A 141 -15.51 4.50 -33.60
N ASP A 142 -15.19 3.51 -34.41
CA ASP A 142 -14.98 2.12 -33.98
C ASP A 142 -13.72 2.02 -33.12
N PHE A 143 -12.62 2.66 -33.55
CA PHE A 143 -11.40 2.80 -32.76
C PHE A 143 -11.67 3.48 -31.42
N GLU A 144 -12.34 4.64 -31.41
CA GLU A 144 -12.69 5.38 -30.19
C GLU A 144 -13.49 4.51 -29.21
N SER A 145 -14.49 3.78 -29.73
CA SER A 145 -15.34 2.91 -28.90
C SER A 145 -14.55 1.76 -28.29
N LEU A 146 -13.69 1.09 -29.08
CA LEU A 146 -12.83 0.02 -28.58
C LEU A 146 -11.78 0.53 -27.59
N GLU A 147 -11.24 1.73 -27.82
CA GLU A 147 -10.27 2.38 -26.95
C GLU A 147 -10.88 2.71 -25.58
N ILE A 148 -12.11 3.23 -25.55
CA ILE A 148 -12.85 3.48 -24.31
C ILE A 148 -13.10 2.16 -23.56
N LEU A 149 -13.49 1.09 -24.26
CA LEU A 149 -13.70 -0.22 -23.66
C LEU A 149 -12.40 -0.82 -23.09
N ALA A 150 -11.28 -0.69 -23.81
CA ALA A 150 -9.97 -1.13 -23.34
C ALA A 150 -9.53 -0.36 -22.09
N ALA A 151 -9.70 0.97 -22.09
CA ALA A 151 -9.44 1.80 -20.92
C ALA A 151 -10.29 1.38 -19.72
N GLU A 152 -11.59 1.12 -19.92
CA GLU A 152 -12.48 0.66 -18.86
C GLU A 152 -12.05 -0.70 -18.29
N GLN A 153 -11.76 -1.68 -19.15
CA GLN A 153 -11.28 -2.99 -18.71
C GLN A 153 -9.99 -2.90 -17.89
N GLN A 154 -9.02 -2.10 -18.34
CA GLN A 154 -7.77 -1.92 -17.62
C GLN A 154 -7.98 -1.28 -16.25
N THR A 155 -8.91 -0.32 -16.13
CA THR A 155 -9.27 0.26 -14.82
C THR A 155 -9.94 -0.76 -13.89
N LEU A 156 -10.79 -1.64 -14.41
CA LEU A 156 -11.49 -2.67 -13.63
C LEU A 156 -10.52 -3.72 -13.08
N ASP A 157 -9.55 -4.17 -13.86
CA ASP A 157 -8.56 -5.15 -13.39
C ASP A 157 -7.60 -4.56 -12.35
N LEU A 158 -7.23 -3.28 -12.51
CA LEU A 158 -6.53 -2.53 -11.46
C LEU A 158 -7.39 -2.33 -10.20
N GLN A 159 -8.71 -2.22 -10.32
CA GLN A 159 -9.61 -2.13 -9.16
C GLN A 159 -9.67 -3.43 -8.36
N LYS A 160 -9.77 -4.59 -9.03
CA LYS A 160 -9.76 -5.90 -8.35
C LYS A 160 -8.47 -6.10 -7.55
N THR A 161 -7.33 -5.78 -8.16
CA THR A 161 -6.00 -5.93 -7.55
C THR A 161 -5.85 -5.04 -6.31
N VAL A 162 -6.25 -3.77 -6.38
CA VAL A 162 -6.16 -2.86 -5.22
C VAL A 162 -7.09 -3.28 -4.10
N ARG A 163 -8.36 -3.64 -4.38
CA ARG A 163 -9.29 -4.08 -3.32
C ARG A 163 -8.80 -5.32 -2.60
N PHE A 164 -8.11 -6.21 -3.31
CA PHE A 164 -7.49 -7.39 -2.71
C PHE A 164 -6.33 -6.99 -1.77
N THR A 165 -5.41 -6.15 -2.24
CA THR A 165 -4.29 -5.65 -1.43
C THR A 165 -4.75 -4.85 -0.21
N ASP A 166 -5.80 -4.04 -0.34
CA ASP A 166 -6.37 -3.27 0.77
C ASP A 166 -6.95 -4.17 1.87
N ARG A 167 -7.65 -5.25 1.49
CA ARG A 167 -8.18 -6.23 2.45
C ARG A 167 -7.06 -6.97 3.19
N ILE A 168 -5.99 -7.33 2.50
CA ILE A 168 -4.82 -7.96 3.11
C ILE A 168 -4.17 -6.99 4.12
N THR A 169 -3.96 -5.74 3.71
CA THR A 169 -3.36 -4.70 4.56
C THR A 169 -4.19 -4.47 5.82
N LEU A 170 -5.51 -4.34 5.68
CA LEU A 170 -6.42 -4.20 6.82
C LEU A 170 -6.37 -5.41 7.76
N THR A 171 -6.34 -6.62 7.19
CA THR A 171 -6.28 -7.87 7.98
C THR A 171 -4.99 -7.96 8.79
N ILE A 172 -3.84 -7.66 8.16
CA ILE A 172 -2.53 -7.65 8.84
C ILE A 172 -2.51 -6.59 9.94
N TYR A 173 -3.06 -5.41 9.67
CA TYR A 173 -3.14 -4.33 10.65
C TYR A 173 -3.97 -4.73 11.88
N LEU A 174 -5.18 -5.25 11.66
CA LEU A 174 -6.05 -5.74 12.73
C LEU A 174 -5.42 -6.90 13.50
N PHE A 175 -4.77 -7.83 12.81
CA PHE A 175 -4.04 -8.93 13.43
C PHE A 175 -2.89 -8.42 14.30
N THR A 176 -2.14 -7.42 13.85
CA THR A 176 -1.04 -6.80 14.61
C THR A 176 -1.56 -6.14 15.88
N ILE A 177 -2.66 -5.40 15.80
CA ILE A 177 -3.32 -4.81 16.98
C ILE A 177 -3.74 -5.90 17.95
N ALA A 178 -4.46 -6.92 17.47
CA ALA A 178 -4.94 -8.02 18.30
C ALA A 178 -3.79 -8.76 18.98
N LEU A 179 -2.71 -9.05 18.24
CA LEU A 179 -1.51 -9.69 18.76
C LEU A 179 -0.81 -8.83 19.82
N THR A 180 -0.69 -7.52 19.58
CA THR A 180 -0.05 -6.58 20.51
C THR A 180 -0.84 -6.48 21.82
N VAL A 181 -2.17 -6.33 21.72
CA VAL A 181 -3.06 -6.29 22.89
C VAL A 181 -3.01 -7.61 23.65
N SER A 182 -3.02 -8.74 22.95
CA SER A 182 -2.95 -10.07 23.55
C SER A 182 -1.63 -10.29 24.31
N LEU A 183 -0.49 -9.99 23.68
CA LEU A 183 0.83 -10.12 24.31
C LEU A 183 0.97 -9.16 25.51
N GLY A 184 0.52 -7.91 25.37
CA GLY A 184 0.52 -6.94 26.47
C GLY A 184 -0.31 -7.43 27.65
N TYR A 185 -1.51 -7.96 27.39
CA TYR A 185 -2.36 -8.54 28.43
C TYR A 185 -1.71 -9.75 29.12
N LEU A 186 -1.08 -10.64 28.36
CA LEU A 186 -0.38 -11.81 28.89
C LEU A 186 0.79 -11.41 29.79
N LEU A 187 1.65 -10.49 29.34
CA LEU A 187 2.79 -9.99 30.13
C LEU A 187 2.33 -9.31 31.41
N ILE A 188 1.35 -8.41 31.33
CA ILE A 188 0.81 -7.73 32.52
C ILE A 188 0.27 -8.75 33.52
N ARG A 189 -0.49 -9.75 33.05
CA ARG A 189 -1.07 -10.77 33.92
C ARG A 189 0.00 -11.66 34.55
N TYR A 190 1.02 -12.04 33.79
CA TYR A 190 2.14 -12.85 34.26
C TYR A 190 2.96 -12.11 35.32
N THR A 191 3.42 -10.90 35.00
CA THR A 191 4.24 -10.09 35.91
C THR A 191 3.48 -9.69 37.18
N ASN A 192 2.23 -9.23 37.06
CA ASN A 192 1.45 -8.83 38.23
C ASN A 192 1.21 -9.98 39.20
N ARG A 193 0.95 -11.19 38.68
CA ARG A 193 0.77 -12.37 39.54
C ARG A 193 2.03 -12.67 40.32
N SER A 194 3.18 -12.74 39.64
CA SER A 194 4.44 -13.08 40.28
C SER A 194 4.89 -12.03 41.29
N LEU A 195 4.76 -10.74 40.95
CA LEU A 195 5.09 -9.65 41.88
C LEU A 195 4.17 -9.63 43.09
N ASN A 196 2.89 -9.96 42.92
CA ASN A 196 1.96 -10.02 44.04
C ASN A 196 2.26 -11.21 44.97
N GLU A 197 2.62 -12.38 44.43
CA GLU A 197 3.06 -13.54 45.23
C GLU A 197 4.33 -13.20 46.03
N LEU A 198 5.32 -12.56 45.40
CA LEU A 198 6.54 -12.09 46.06
C LEU A 198 6.24 -11.04 47.15
N ASN A 199 5.36 -10.07 46.87
CA ASN A 199 4.97 -9.04 47.83
C ASN A 199 4.27 -9.65 49.06
N LEU A 200 3.30 -10.54 48.85
CA LEU A 200 2.60 -11.23 49.94
C LEU A 200 3.58 -12.03 50.81
N GLY A 201 4.51 -12.75 50.19
CA GLY A 201 5.53 -13.51 50.90
C GLY A 201 6.48 -12.63 51.70
N THR A 202 6.92 -11.52 51.10
CA THR A 202 7.80 -10.53 51.74
C THR A 202 7.13 -9.90 52.96
N VAL A 203 5.85 -9.50 52.85
CA VAL A 203 5.08 -8.96 53.98
C VAL A 203 4.95 -9.99 55.11
N ARG A 204 4.71 -11.26 54.77
CA ARG A 204 4.53 -12.34 55.74
C ARG A 204 5.83 -12.65 56.51
N ILE A 205 6.94 -12.78 55.80
CA ILE A 205 8.27 -13.00 56.39
C ILE A 205 8.68 -11.77 57.21
N GLY A 206 8.47 -10.55 56.69
CA GLY A 206 8.71 -9.31 57.42
C GLY A 206 7.86 -9.14 58.69
N GLY A 207 6.69 -9.79 58.75
CA GLY A 207 5.85 -9.89 59.94
C GLY A 207 6.31 -10.90 60.99
N GLY A 208 7.40 -11.64 60.75
CA GLY A 208 8.00 -12.59 61.68
C GLY A 208 7.76 -14.07 61.36
N ASP A 209 7.02 -14.41 60.30
CA ASP A 209 6.81 -15.79 59.87
C ASP A 209 7.99 -16.26 58.99
N LEU A 210 9.17 -16.42 59.61
CA LEU A 210 10.42 -16.79 58.92
C LEU A 210 10.42 -18.24 58.39
N LYS A 211 9.40 -19.04 58.70
CA LYS A 211 9.24 -20.41 58.20
C LYS A 211 8.45 -20.47 56.90
N TYR A 212 7.86 -19.37 56.46
CA TYR A 212 7.17 -19.29 55.18
C TYR A 212 8.17 -19.19 54.04
N HIS A 213 7.96 -19.98 52.98
CA HIS A 213 8.72 -19.89 51.73
C HIS A 213 7.81 -19.44 50.60
N ILE A 214 8.28 -18.48 49.83
CA ILE A 214 7.60 -17.98 48.63
C ILE A 214 7.73 -19.04 47.53
N PRO A 215 6.63 -19.47 46.88
CA PRO A 215 6.69 -20.48 45.84
C PRO A 215 7.48 -19.97 44.62
N VAL A 216 8.45 -20.76 44.16
CA VAL A 216 9.25 -20.46 42.96
C VAL A 216 8.51 -21.05 41.76
N ASN A 217 7.79 -20.21 41.04
CA ASN A 217 6.91 -20.63 39.93
C ASN A 217 7.48 -20.32 38.54
N ASN A 218 8.59 -19.58 38.45
CA ASN A 218 9.17 -19.10 37.19
C ASN A 218 10.68 -19.39 37.17
N ASP A 219 11.22 -19.62 35.97
CA ASP A 219 12.66 -19.75 35.68
C ASP A 219 13.23 -18.45 35.07
N ASP A 220 12.72 -17.30 35.52
CA ASP A 220 13.15 -15.97 35.08
C ASP A 220 13.80 -15.18 36.23
N GLU A 221 14.12 -13.90 35.99
CA GLU A 221 14.76 -13.04 36.99
C GLU A 221 13.91 -12.87 38.26
N ILE A 222 12.58 -13.04 38.18
CA ILE A 222 11.70 -13.01 39.35
C ILE A 222 11.80 -14.33 40.13
N GLY A 223 11.96 -15.46 39.43
CA GLY A 223 12.31 -16.75 40.01
C GLY A 223 13.59 -16.70 40.83
N ASP A 224 14.68 -16.20 40.22
CA ASP A 224 15.98 -16.05 40.89
C ASP A 224 15.88 -15.15 42.13
N LEU A 225 15.13 -14.05 42.04
CA LEU A 225 14.88 -13.17 43.18
C LEU A 225 14.10 -13.87 44.30
N THR A 226 13.13 -14.72 43.95
CA THR A 226 12.34 -15.50 44.90
C THR A 226 13.20 -16.50 45.66
N ILE A 227 14.11 -17.20 44.95
CA ILE A 227 15.09 -18.11 45.55
C ILE A 227 15.98 -17.35 46.54
N ALA A 228 16.57 -16.24 46.11
CA ALA A 228 17.45 -15.43 46.96
C ALA A 228 16.72 -14.91 48.22
N PHE A 229 15.44 -14.53 48.11
CA PHE A 229 14.65 -14.08 49.24
C PHE A 229 14.35 -15.20 50.24
N ASN A 230 14.03 -16.40 49.75
CA ASN A 230 13.83 -17.58 50.58
C ASN A 230 15.09 -17.96 51.36
N GLU A 231 16.26 -17.98 50.71
CA GLU A 231 17.53 -18.23 51.39
C GLU A 231 17.83 -17.19 52.49
N MET A 232 17.47 -15.94 52.26
CA MET A 232 17.62 -14.87 53.25
C MET A 232 16.73 -15.12 54.47
N SER A 233 15.48 -15.54 54.27
CA SER A 233 14.56 -15.92 55.34
C SER A 233 15.11 -17.08 56.17
N ASP A 234 15.66 -18.11 55.51
CA ASP A 234 16.26 -19.27 56.19
C ASP A 234 17.46 -18.87 57.05
N LYS A 235 18.35 -18.02 56.51
CA LYS A 235 19.50 -17.49 57.26
C LYS A 235 19.05 -16.69 58.49
N LEU A 236 18.01 -15.86 58.34
CA LEU A 236 17.46 -15.06 59.44
C LEU A 236 16.82 -15.94 60.52
N SER A 237 16.06 -16.97 60.10
CA SER A 237 15.44 -17.95 60.99
C SER A 237 16.48 -18.69 61.84
N ASN A 238 17.56 -19.15 61.21
CA ASN A 238 18.68 -19.81 61.88
C ASN A 238 19.41 -18.88 62.85
N ALA A 239 19.65 -17.63 62.46
CA ALA A 239 20.28 -16.64 63.33
C ALA A 239 19.42 -16.35 64.58
N MET A 240 18.10 -16.21 64.42
CA MET A 240 17.19 -16.04 65.57
C MET A 240 17.20 -17.25 66.51
N ALA A 241 17.22 -18.47 65.97
CA ALA A 241 17.31 -19.69 66.79
C ALA A 241 18.62 -19.75 67.59
N GLN A 242 19.76 -19.37 66.99
CA GLN A 242 21.05 -19.31 67.68
C GLN A 242 21.07 -18.24 68.77
N VAL A 243 20.50 -17.07 68.52
CA VAL A 243 20.36 -16.00 69.52
C VAL A 243 19.51 -16.48 70.70
N GLN A 244 18.38 -17.13 70.43
CA GLN A 244 17.50 -17.67 71.48
C GLN A 244 18.20 -18.76 72.31
N GLN A 245 18.89 -19.69 71.67
CA GLN A 245 19.66 -20.72 72.37
C GLN A 245 20.78 -20.11 73.24
N SER A 246 21.47 -19.09 72.73
CA SER A 246 22.53 -18.39 73.46
C SER A 246 21.98 -17.67 74.68
N LYS A 247 20.80 -17.05 74.55
CA LYS A 247 20.07 -16.43 75.65
C LYS A 247 19.68 -17.44 76.72
N GLU A 248 19.12 -18.59 76.32
CA GLU A 248 18.74 -19.66 77.26
C GLU A 248 19.93 -20.22 78.03
N LYS A 249 21.07 -20.43 77.36
CA LYS A 249 22.33 -20.84 78.02
C LYS A 249 22.81 -19.78 79.02
N ALA A 250 22.76 -18.50 78.65
CA ALA A 250 23.14 -17.40 79.52
C ALA A 250 22.23 -17.33 80.77
N ASP A 251 20.92 -17.46 80.58
CA ASP A 251 19.94 -17.48 81.67
C ASP A 251 20.13 -18.68 82.61
N GLN A 252 20.41 -19.86 82.06
CA GLN A 252 20.70 -21.07 82.83
C GLN A 252 22.00 -20.94 83.64
N ALA A 253 23.05 -20.38 83.03
CA ALA A 253 24.31 -20.09 83.73
C ALA A 253 24.10 -19.07 84.86
N ASN A 254 23.30 -18.03 84.61
CA ASN A 254 22.98 -17.01 85.61
C ASN A 254 22.20 -17.61 86.80
N ARG A 255 21.17 -18.42 86.54
CA ARG A 255 20.43 -19.16 87.59
C ARG A 255 21.34 -20.08 88.39
N SER A 256 22.23 -20.82 87.72
CA SER A 256 23.18 -21.72 88.38
C SER A 256 24.13 -20.94 89.31
N LYS A 257 24.61 -19.78 88.87
CA LYS A 257 25.42 -18.86 89.69
C LYS A 257 24.65 -18.33 90.89
N THR A 258 23.41 -17.89 90.72
CA THR A 258 22.55 -17.43 91.83
C THR A 258 22.33 -18.52 92.87
N ASN A 259 22.00 -19.74 92.43
CA ASN A 259 21.79 -20.88 93.32
C ASN A 259 23.07 -21.25 94.09
N PHE A 260 24.22 -21.24 93.42
CA PHE A 260 25.51 -21.46 94.06
C PHE A 260 25.78 -20.42 95.16
N LEU A 261 25.61 -19.13 94.87
CA LEU A 261 25.81 -18.06 95.85
C LEU A 261 24.83 -18.13 97.03
N ALA A 262 23.57 -18.51 96.79
CA ALA A 262 22.58 -18.70 97.84
C ALA A 262 22.95 -19.86 98.77
N ASN A 263 23.39 -21.00 98.21
CA ASN A 263 23.83 -22.15 98.98
C ASN A 263 25.11 -21.85 99.79
N MET A 264 26.10 -21.18 99.19
CA MET A 264 27.32 -20.76 99.89
C MET A 264 27.02 -19.75 101.02
N SER A 265 26.08 -18.82 100.80
CA SER A 265 25.65 -17.89 101.85
C SER A 265 24.91 -18.59 103.00
N HIS A 266 24.29 -19.75 102.75
CA HIS A 266 23.62 -20.53 103.78
C HIS A 266 24.63 -21.27 104.64
N GLU A 267 25.65 -21.91 104.06
CA GLU A 267 26.73 -22.57 104.81
C GLU A 267 27.56 -21.59 105.65
N LEU A 268 27.78 -20.37 105.16
CA LEU A 268 28.51 -19.33 105.91
C LEU A 268 27.71 -18.70 107.07
N ARG A 269 26.37 -18.78 107.07
CA ARG A 269 25.51 -18.19 108.13
C ARG A 269 25.05 -19.20 109.19
N THR A 270 25.30 -20.49 109.01
CA THR A 270 25.07 -21.54 110.00
C THR A 270 26.32 -22.42 110.12
N PRO A 271 27.28 -22.08 111.01
CA PRO A 271 28.35 -22.99 111.38
C PRO A 271 27.86 -24.11 112.30
#